data_AF-A0A377ZRL2-F1
#
_entry.id   AF-A0A377ZRL2-F1
#
_cell.length_a   1.000
_cell.length_b   1.000
_cell.length_c   1.000
_cell.angle_alpha   90.00
_cell.angle_beta   90.00
_cell.angle_gamma   90.00
#
_symmetry.space_group_name_H-M   'P 1'
#
loop_
_entity.id
_entity.type
_entity.pdbx_description
1 polymer ?
#
loop_
_entity_poly.entity_id
_entity_poly.type
_entity_poly.pdbx_seq_one_letter_code
_entity_poly.pdbx_strand_id
1 'polypeptide(L)'
;MLAKSIPLGIYEKALPAGECWLERLKLAKALGFDFVEMSLDETDARLARLDWSPEQRLALVKAVAETGVRVPSMCLSAHRRFPLGSEDDAVRHQGLEIMRKAIQLAQDVGIRVIQLAGYDVYYQQANDETRRRFRDGLKQSVEMASRAQVTLAMEIMDYPLMNSISKALGYAHYLNNPWFQLYPDIGNLSAWDNDVQMELKAGSGISWRYTSKTRSPASLKTCRSAKGWSILNAASKRSSRPATADRT
;
A
#
# COMPACT_ATOMS: atom_id res chain seq x y z
N MET A 1 -14.79 -8.90 -21.91
CA MET A 1 -13.48 -9.33 -21.39
C MET A 1 -12.80 -8.10 -20.80
N LEU A 2 -12.25 -8.19 -19.59
CA LEU A 2 -11.36 -7.13 -19.09
C LEU A 2 -10.17 -7.03 -20.04
N ALA A 3 -9.85 -5.82 -20.50
CA ALA A 3 -8.69 -5.61 -21.36
C ALA A 3 -7.41 -6.06 -20.63
N LYS A 4 -6.37 -6.49 -21.36
CA LYS A 4 -5.03 -6.69 -20.81
C LYS A 4 -4.40 -5.31 -20.51
N SER A 5 -4.88 -4.64 -19.46
CA SER A 5 -4.37 -3.37 -18.99
C SER A 5 -3.63 -3.54 -17.66
N ILE A 6 -2.64 -2.68 -17.42
CA ILE A 6 -1.93 -2.57 -16.14
C ILE A 6 -2.50 -1.33 -15.45
N PRO A 7 -3.33 -1.47 -14.40
CA PRO A 7 -3.89 -0.32 -13.71
C PRO A 7 -2.78 0.50 -13.05
N LEU A 8 -2.65 1.76 -13.45
CA LEU A 8 -1.68 2.69 -12.89
C LEU A 8 -2.37 3.72 -12.01
N GLY A 9 -1.90 3.83 -10.76
CA GLY A 9 -2.46 4.75 -9.78
C GLY A 9 -1.48 5.83 -9.35
N ILE A 10 -2.02 6.95 -8.90
CA ILE A 10 -1.26 8.05 -8.28
C ILE A 10 -1.59 8.18 -6.79
N TYR A 11 -0.58 8.48 -5.98
CA TYR A 11 -0.80 8.72 -4.55
C TYR A 11 -1.41 10.10 -4.31
N GLU A 12 -2.36 10.23 -3.38
CA GLU A 12 -3.08 11.49 -3.09
C GLU A 12 -2.11 12.68 -2.91
N LYS A 13 -1.01 12.49 -2.18
CA LYS A 13 -0.06 13.57 -1.85
C LYS A 13 0.86 13.99 -3.00
N ALA A 14 0.76 13.34 -4.17
CA ALA A 14 1.42 13.79 -5.39
C ALA A 14 0.56 14.82 -6.17
N LEU A 15 -0.70 14.99 -5.79
CA LEU A 15 -1.63 15.97 -6.35
C LEU A 15 -1.78 17.18 -5.42
N PRO A 16 -2.30 18.33 -5.90
CA PRO A 16 -2.56 19.49 -5.05
C PRO A 16 -3.38 19.14 -3.80
N ALA A 17 -3.02 19.80 -2.69
CA ALA A 17 -3.78 19.72 -1.45
C ALA A 17 -5.18 20.34 -1.64
N GLY A 18 -6.13 19.88 -0.83
CA GLY A 18 -7.54 20.27 -0.90
C GLY A 18 -8.47 19.13 -0.51
N GLU A 19 -9.72 19.42 -0.21
CA GLU A 19 -10.69 18.40 0.23
C GLU A 19 -11.67 17.97 -0.89
N CYS A 20 -11.71 18.71 -2.00
CA CYS A 20 -12.58 18.38 -3.13
C CYS A 20 -12.07 17.15 -3.90
N TRP A 21 -12.66 15.99 -3.59
CA TRP A 21 -12.31 14.73 -4.26
C TRP A 21 -12.69 14.70 -5.74
N LEU A 22 -13.75 15.41 -6.15
CA LEU A 22 -14.14 15.47 -7.55
C LEU A 22 -13.06 16.11 -8.43
N GLU A 23 -12.53 17.26 -8.01
CA GLU A 23 -11.44 17.94 -8.72
C GLU A 23 -10.17 17.09 -8.74
N ARG A 24 -9.84 16.45 -7.62
CA ARG A 24 -8.70 15.53 -7.54
C ARG A 24 -8.82 14.38 -8.55
N LEU A 25 -9.99 13.75 -8.62
CA LEU A 25 -10.22 12.62 -9.54
C LEU A 25 -10.26 13.09 -11.00
N LYS A 26 -10.79 14.29 -11.29
CA LYS A 26 -10.72 14.91 -12.62
C LYS A 26 -9.28 15.16 -13.05
N LEU A 27 -8.44 15.67 -12.16
CA LEU A 27 -7.02 15.88 -12.43
C LEU A 27 -6.29 14.55 -12.66
N ALA A 28 -6.51 13.55 -11.81
CA ALA A 28 -5.92 12.22 -12.00
C ALA A 28 -6.30 11.61 -13.36
N LYS A 29 -7.56 11.76 -13.77
CA LYS A 29 -8.03 11.36 -15.10
C LYS A 29 -7.30 12.08 -16.22
N ALA A 30 -7.17 13.40 -16.12
CA ALA A 30 -6.47 14.22 -17.12
C ALA A 30 -4.98 13.85 -17.25
N LEU A 31 -4.37 13.39 -16.15
CA LEU A 31 -3.00 12.88 -16.10
C LEU A 31 -2.87 11.42 -16.57
N GLY A 32 -3.97 10.75 -16.91
CA GLY A 32 -3.98 9.38 -17.42
C GLY A 32 -3.86 8.29 -16.36
N PHE A 33 -4.15 8.58 -15.08
CA PHE A 33 -4.19 7.57 -14.03
C PHE A 33 -5.57 6.89 -13.93
N ASP A 34 -5.55 5.59 -13.67
CA ASP A 34 -6.77 4.77 -13.51
C ASP A 34 -7.39 4.95 -12.11
N PHE A 35 -6.58 5.34 -11.12
CA PHE A 35 -7.04 5.53 -9.75
C PHE A 35 -6.15 6.44 -8.90
N VAL A 36 -6.69 6.84 -7.77
CA VAL A 36 -5.99 7.56 -6.70
C VAL A 36 -5.97 6.70 -5.44
N GLU A 37 -4.83 6.60 -4.77
CA GLU A 37 -4.74 6.02 -3.42
C GLU A 37 -4.95 7.09 -2.35
N MET A 38 -5.95 6.89 -1.49
CA MET A 38 -6.27 7.80 -0.39
C MET A 38 -5.22 7.71 0.72
N SER A 39 -4.90 8.83 1.36
CA SER A 39 -4.09 8.86 2.57
C SER A 39 -4.94 9.12 3.81
N LEU A 40 -4.77 8.29 4.84
CA LEU A 40 -5.11 8.60 6.24
C LEU A 40 -3.80 8.62 7.03
N ASP A 41 -3.19 9.81 7.09
CA ASP A 41 -1.91 10.01 7.76
C ASP A 41 -2.06 10.53 9.19
N GLU A 42 -0.97 11.02 9.76
CA GLU A 42 -0.88 11.47 11.15
C GLU A 42 -1.58 12.83 11.38
N THR A 43 -1.96 13.53 10.30
CA THR A 43 -2.59 14.86 10.39
C THR A 43 -4.05 14.75 10.75
N ASP A 44 -4.50 15.62 11.67
CA ASP A 44 -5.90 15.65 12.11
C ASP A 44 -6.85 15.91 10.93
N ALA A 45 -6.44 16.73 9.97
CA ALA A 45 -7.22 17.01 8.75
C ALA A 45 -7.53 15.75 7.92
N ARG A 46 -6.58 14.83 7.77
CA ARG A 46 -6.84 13.56 7.06
C ARG A 46 -7.53 12.55 7.96
N LEU A 47 -7.23 12.52 9.26
CA LEU A 47 -7.92 11.66 10.22
C LEU A 47 -9.41 11.99 10.36
N ALA A 48 -9.79 13.26 10.24
CA ALA A 48 -11.19 13.70 10.27
C ALA A 48 -12.08 13.02 9.20
N ARG A 49 -11.48 12.44 8.15
CA ARG A 49 -12.21 11.64 7.14
C ARG A 49 -12.86 10.39 7.73
N LEU A 50 -12.31 9.86 8.83
CA LEU A 50 -12.90 8.72 9.55
C LEU A 50 -14.26 9.07 10.17
N ASP A 51 -14.49 10.37 10.41
CA ASP A 51 -15.70 10.93 11.01
C ASP A 51 -16.59 11.63 9.98
N TRP A 52 -16.32 11.45 8.69
CA TRP A 52 -17.17 11.98 7.63
C TRP A 52 -18.62 11.52 7.77
N SER A 53 -19.54 12.45 7.52
CA SER A 53 -20.97 12.20 7.46
C SER A 53 -21.32 11.26 6.29
N PRO A 54 -22.51 10.62 6.31
CA PRO A 54 -22.99 9.83 5.18
C PRO A 54 -22.95 10.59 3.85
N GLU A 55 -23.30 11.88 3.85
CA GLU A 55 -23.31 12.74 2.67
C GLU A 55 -21.90 12.94 2.10
N GLN A 56 -20.90 13.14 2.96
CA GLN A 56 -19.50 13.28 2.56
C GLN A 56 -18.97 11.95 1.96
N ARG A 57 -19.31 10.81 2.56
CA ARG A 57 -18.95 9.48 2.04
C ARG A 57 -19.60 9.23 0.67
N LEU A 58 -20.88 9.56 0.51
CA LEU A 58 -21.60 9.44 -0.76
C LEU A 58 -21.06 10.40 -1.82
N ALA A 59 -20.62 11.60 -1.45
CA ALA A 59 -19.99 12.54 -2.39
C ALA A 59 -18.73 11.95 -3.02
N LEU A 60 -17.90 11.23 -2.26
CA LEU A 60 -16.74 10.51 -2.80
C LEU A 60 -17.17 9.40 -3.77
N VAL A 61 -18.15 8.58 -3.39
CA VAL A 61 -18.67 7.50 -4.26
C VAL A 61 -19.19 8.08 -5.58
N LYS A 62 -19.93 9.20 -5.51
CA LYS A 62 -20.47 9.89 -6.68
C LYS A 62 -19.36 10.46 -7.56
N ALA A 63 -18.31 11.03 -6.98
CA ALA A 63 -17.16 11.54 -7.72
C ALA A 63 -16.39 10.42 -8.45
N VAL A 64 -16.24 9.25 -7.82
CA VAL A 64 -15.67 8.05 -8.46
C VAL A 64 -16.53 7.60 -9.64
N ALA A 65 -17.86 7.58 -9.48
CA ALA A 65 -18.78 7.21 -10.57
C ALA A 65 -18.77 8.22 -11.73
N GLU A 66 -18.73 9.52 -11.43
CA GLU A 66 -18.71 10.59 -12.45
C GLU A 66 -17.42 10.58 -13.27
N THR A 67 -16.28 10.38 -12.61
CA THR A 67 -14.98 10.47 -13.29
C THR A 67 -14.56 9.15 -13.93
N GLY A 68 -14.99 8.01 -13.37
CA GLY A 68 -14.48 6.69 -13.70
C GLY A 68 -13.13 6.36 -13.05
N VAL A 69 -12.51 7.32 -12.35
CA VAL A 69 -11.24 7.12 -11.64
C VAL A 69 -11.53 6.55 -10.26
N ARG A 70 -10.98 5.38 -9.96
CA ARG A 70 -11.28 4.65 -8.72
C ARG A 70 -10.50 5.22 -7.54
N VAL A 71 -10.94 4.88 -6.33
CA VAL A 71 -10.16 4.99 -5.08
C VAL A 71 -10.12 3.59 -4.43
N PRO A 72 -9.32 2.65 -4.98
CA PRO A 72 -9.37 1.26 -4.58
C PRO A 72 -8.58 0.97 -3.30
N SER A 73 -7.67 1.86 -2.90
CA SER A 73 -6.79 1.65 -1.76
C SER A 73 -6.67 2.88 -0.85
N MET A 74 -6.33 2.60 0.40
CA MET A 74 -6.09 3.60 1.45
C MET A 74 -4.78 3.29 2.17
N CYS A 75 -3.85 4.24 2.19
CA CYS A 75 -2.64 4.21 3.00
C CYS A 75 -2.95 4.70 4.42
N LEU A 76 -2.92 3.80 5.41
CA LEU A 76 -3.22 4.10 6.82
C LEU A 76 -1.94 4.37 7.61
N SER A 77 -1.20 5.41 7.24
CA SER A 77 0.04 5.78 7.93
C SER A 77 -0.19 6.48 9.28
N ALA A 78 -1.43 6.74 9.67
CA ALA A 78 -1.83 7.22 11.00
C ALA A 78 -1.28 6.36 12.15
N HIS A 79 -1.07 5.06 11.92
CA HIS A 79 -0.48 4.15 12.90
C HIS A 79 1.00 4.41 13.21
N ARG A 80 1.66 5.37 12.54
CA ARG A 80 2.94 5.92 13.05
C ARG A 80 2.73 6.72 14.34
N ARG A 81 1.67 7.52 14.39
CA ARG A 81 1.28 8.35 15.54
C ARG A 81 0.52 7.55 16.60
N PHE A 82 -0.32 6.60 16.17
CA PHE A 82 -1.13 5.76 17.05
C PHE A 82 -0.83 4.26 16.82
N PRO A 83 0.39 3.79 17.15
CA PRO A 83 0.81 2.44 16.82
C PRO A 83 0.12 1.36 17.68
N LEU A 84 -0.14 0.20 17.06
CA LEU A 84 -0.81 -0.93 17.72
C LEU A 84 0.06 -1.62 18.78
N GLY A 85 1.38 -1.42 18.72
CA GLY A 85 2.34 -1.94 19.70
C GLY A 85 2.63 -0.97 20.85
N SER A 86 1.96 0.18 20.93
CA SER A 86 2.17 1.13 22.04
C SER A 86 1.96 0.47 23.41
N GLU A 87 2.90 0.68 24.33
CA GLU A 87 2.75 0.31 25.75
C GLU A 87 1.81 1.27 26.50
N ASP A 88 1.62 2.49 25.98
CA ASP A 88 0.52 3.36 26.40
C ASP A 88 -0.80 2.80 25.85
N ASP A 89 -1.66 2.33 26.76
CA ASP A 89 -2.95 1.73 26.44
C ASP A 89 -3.93 2.74 25.81
N ALA A 90 -3.87 4.02 26.14
CA ALA A 90 -4.73 5.03 25.54
C ALA A 90 -4.37 5.24 24.06
N VAL A 91 -3.07 5.34 23.76
CA VAL A 91 -2.57 5.44 22.38
C VAL A 91 -2.92 4.18 21.59
N ARG A 92 -2.76 3.00 22.20
CA ARG A 92 -3.09 1.72 21.56
C ARG A 92 -4.58 1.60 21.26
N HIS A 93 -5.45 1.99 22.20
CA HIS A 93 -6.90 1.99 22.00
C HIS A 93 -7.31 2.95 20.88
N GLN A 94 -6.69 4.13 20.79
CA GLN A 94 -6.90 5.05 19.67
C GLN A 94 -6.47 4.43 18.33
N GLY A 95 -5.34 3.70 18.29
CA GLY A 95 -4.90 2.98 17.11
C GLY A 95 -5.90 1.91 16.63
N LEU A 96 -6.49 1.15 17.57
CA LEU A 96 -7.53 0.17 17.27
C LEU A 96 -8.83 0.82 16.79
N GLU A 97 -9.22 1.95 17.38
CA GLU A 97 -10.42 2.68 16.94
C GLU A 97 -10.23 3.30 15.55
N ILE A 98 -9.04 3.82 15.24
CA ILE A 98 -8.67 4.25 13.89
C ILE A 98 -8.79 3.10 12.90
N MET A 99 -8.31 1.91 13.23
CA MET A 99 -8.44 0.71 12.39
C MET A 99 -9.92 0.37 12.14
N ARG A 100 -10.74 0.33 13.20
CA ARG A 100 -12.17 0.03 13.12
C ARG A 100 -12.89 1.03 12.21
N LYS A 101 -12.65 2.34 12.40
CA LYS A 101 -13.25 3.39 11.57
C LYS A 101 -12.74 3.36 10.13
N ALA A 102 -11.48 3.03 9.90
CA ALA A 102 -10.92 2.91 8.55
C ALA A 102 -11.55 1.74 7.78
N ILE A 103 -11.79 0.61 8.44
CA ILE A 103 -12.54 -0.53 7.87
C ILE A 103 -13.98 -0.12 7.53
N GLN A 104 -14.67 0.57 8.44
CA GLN A 104 -16.02 1.07 8.16
C GLN A 104 -16.03 2.05 6.97
N LEU A 105 -15.10 3.01 6.95
CA LEU A 105 -14.97 3.94 5.84
C LEU A 105 -14.73 3.19 4.52
N ALA A 106 -13.91 2.15 4.54
CA ALA A 106 -13.66 1.34 3.35
C ALA A 106 -14.91 0.62 2.84
N GLN A 107 -15.75 0.09 3.73
CA GLN A 107 -17.04 -0.49 3.36
C GLN A 107 -17.96 0.56 2.72
N ASP A 108 -18.09 1.73 3.35
CA ASP A 108 -19.02 2.78 2.94
C ASP A 108 -18.69 3.38 1.57
N VAL A 109 -17.40 3.59 1.28
CA VAL A 109 -16.95 4.23 0.02
C VAL A 109 -16.42 3.22 -1.00
N GLY A 110 -16.42 1.94 -0.64
CA GLY A 110 -16.02 0.85 -1.52
C GLY A 110 -14.52 0.76 -1.80
N ILE A 111 -13.66 1.17 -0.85
CA ILE A 111 -12.22 0.89 -0.91
C ILE A 111 -12.01 -0.61 -0.77
N ARG A 112 -11.11 -1.17 -1.59
CA ARG A 112 -10.84 -2.60 -1.65
C ARG A 112 -9.77 -3.03 -0.64
N VAL A 113 -8.75 -2.19 -0.47
CA VAL A 113 -7.56 -2.51 0.35
C VAL A 113 -7.16 -1.37 1.25
N ILE A 114 -6.97 -1.68 2.53
CA ILE A 114 -6.30 -0.79 3.48
C ILE A 114 -4.85 -1.25 3.60
N GLN A 115 -3.92 -0.42 3.16
CA GLN A 115 -2.49 -0.62 3.33
C GLN A 115 -2.10 -0.30 4.77
N LEU A 116 -1.56 -1.28 5.48
CA LEU A 116 -1.14 -1.18 6.87
C LEU A 116 0.31 -0.72 6.98
N ALA A 117 0.58 0.14 7.97
CA ALA A 117 1.94 0.52 8.35
C ALA A 117 2.54 -0.50 9.33
N GLY A 118 3.59 -1.20 8.93
CA GLY A 118 4.25 -2.26 9.72
C GLY A 118 5.21 -1.76 10.80
N TYR A 119 4.76 -0.84 11.66
CA TYR A 119 5.50 -0.37 12.83
C TYR A 119 4.81 -0.91 14.10
N ASP A 120 5.55 -1.61 14.96
CA ASP A 120 5.07 -1.90 16.31
C ASP A 120 5.04 -0.63 17.15
N VAL A 121 6.09 0.19 17.05
CA VAL A 121 6.15 1.60 17.44
C VAL A 121 7.05 2.34 16.46
N TYR A 122 6.85 3.65 16.28
CA TYR A 122 7.68 4.47 15.39
C TYR A 122 8.49 5.55 16.12
N TYR A 123 7.86 6.31 17.01
CA TYR A 123 8.50 7.38 17.78
C TYR A 123 9.09 6.92 19.12
N GLN A 124 8.85 5.66 19.51
CA GLN A 124 9.34 5.04 20.73
C GLN A 124 10.34 3.93 20.40
N GLN A 125 11.12 3.49 21.38
CA GLN A 125 12.02 2.35 21.21
C GLN A 125 11.24 1.04 21.27
N ALA A 126 11.39 0.20 20.25
CA ALA A 126 10.76 -1.11 20.22
C ALA A 126 11.44 -2.10 21.18
N ASN A 127 10.63 -2.98 21.77
CA ASN A 127 11.04 -4.06 22.66
C ASN A 127 10.14 -5.30 22.44
N ASP A 128 10.27 -6.33 23.29
CA ASP A 128 9.45 -7.54 23.14
C ASP A 128 7.97 -7.30 23.41
N GLU A 129 7.64 -6.37 24.31
CA GLU A 129 6.27 -6.01 24.64
C GLU A 129 5.61 -5.25 23.48
N THR A 130 6.32 -4.32 22.83
CA THR A 130 5.78 -3.62 21.65
C THR A 130 5.48 -4.60 20.51
N ARG A 131 6.39 -5.54 20.25
CA ARG A 131 6.19 -6.61 19.25
C ARG A 131 5.00 -7.50 19.58
N ARG A 132 4.86 -7.89 20.86
CA ARG A 132 3.73 -8.70 21.34
C ARG A 132 2.40 -7.95 21.14
N ARG A 133 2.33 -6.70 21.61
CA ARG A 133 1.14 -5.85 21.51
C ARG A 133 0.74 -5.57 20.06
N PHE A 134 1.72 -5.32 19.19
CA PHE A 134 1.49 -5.13 17.75
C PHE A 134 0.89 -6.38 17.12
N ARG A 135 1.47 -7.57 17.40
CA ARG A 135 0.93 -8.84 16.89
C ARG A 135 -0.51 -9.08 17.35
N ASP A 136 -0.81 -8.81 18.62
CA ASP A 136 -2.15 -8.99 19.18
C ASP A 136 -3.14 -7.97 18.58
N GLY A 137 -2.71 -6.71 18.40
CA GLY A 137 -3.49 -5.67 17.74
C GLY A 137 -3.73 -5.95 16.25
N LEU A 138 -2.75 -6.52 15.56
CA LEU A 138 -2.87 -6.93 14.17
C LEU A 138 -3.86 -8.08 14.02
N LYS A 139 -3.85 -9.07 14.93
CA LYS A 139 -4.85 -10.14 14.96
C LYS A 139 -6.27 -9.58 15.12
N GLN A 140 -6.48 -8.67 16.08
CA GLN A 140 -7.77 -8.00 16.27
C GLN A 140 -8.19 -7.21 15.02
N SER A 141 -7.24 -6.56 14.35
CA SER A 141 -7.48 -5.82 13.10
C SER A 141 -7.96 -6.75 11.98
N VAL A 142 -7.33 -7.91 11.83
CA VAL A 142 -7.71 -8.92 10.84
C VAL A 142 -9.06 -9.56 11.17
N GLU A 143 -9.40 -9.76 12.45
CA GLU A 143 -10.73 -10.21 12.87
C GLU A 143 -11.82 -9.18 12.51
N MET A 144 -11.56 -7.89 12.72
CA MET A 144 -12.45 -6.80 12.27
C MET A 144 -12.63 -6.83 10.74
N ALA A 145 -11.52 -6.93 10.01
CA ALA A 145 -11.50 -6.98 8.56
C ALA A 145 -12.23 -8.22 8.01
N SER A 146 -12.15 -9.35 8.71
CA SER A 146 -12.84 -10.59 8.34
C SER A 146 -14.36 -10.45 8.40
N ARG A 147 -14.88 -9.80 9.45
CA ARG A 147 -16.31 -9.51 9.57
C ARG A 147 -16.79 -8.53 8.51
N ALA A 148 -15.94 -7.56 8.17
CA ALA A 148 -16.23 -6.53 7.18
C ALA A 148 -15.99 -6.95 5.72
N GLN A 149 -15.30 -8.08 5.51
CA GLN A 149 -14.83 -8.54 4.21
C GLN A 149 -13.99 -7.47 3.47
N VAL A 150 -13.10 -6.81 4.21
CA VAL A 150 -12.17 -5.79 3.71
C VAL A 150 -10.76 -6.34 3.75
N THR A 151 -9.97 -6.14 2.70
CA THR A 151 -8.58 -6.62 2.68
C THR A 151 -7.68 -5.62 3.42
N LEU A 152 -6.92 -6.12 4.40
CA LEU A 152 -5.78 -5.43 4.98
C LEU A 152 -4.51 -5.96 4.32
N ALA A 153 -3.68 -5.07 3.77
CA ALA A 153 -2.45 -5.49 3.12
C ALA A 153 -1.23 -4.83 3.77
N MET A 154 -0.29 -5.64 4.25
CA MET A 154 0.90 -5.15 4.96
C MET A 154 1.90 -4.54 3.99
N GLU A 155 2.26 -3.28 4.20
CA GLU A 155 3.33 -2.64 3.44
C GLU A 155 4.70 -3.19 3.86
N ILE A 156 5.61 -3.33 2.89
CA ILE A 156 7.02 -3.55 3.19
C ILE A 156 7.65 -2.21 3.54
N MET A 157 8.13 -2.09 4.76
CA MET A 157 8.42 -0.83 5.42
C MET A 157 9.88 -0.41 5.32
N ASP A 158 10.12 0.86 5.57
CA ASP A 158 11.41 1.42 5.94
C ASP A 158 11.77 1.18 7.42
N TYR A 159 11.35 0.04 7.98
CA TYR A 159 11.52 -0.30 9.39
C TYR A 159 11.85 -1.78 9.60
N PRO A 160 12.82 -2.13 10.48
CA PRO A 160 13.33 -3.50 10.59
C PRO A 160 12.28 -4.57 10.86
N LEU A 161 11.17 -4.27 11.55
CA LEU A 161 10.13 -5.28 11.83
C LEU A 161 9.47 -5.82 10.55
N MET A 162 9.38 -5.01 9.49
CA MET A 162 8.61 -5.33 8.29
C MET A 162 9.35 -4.90 7.01
N ASN A 163 10.68 -4.96 6.99
CA ASN A 163 11.51 -4.51 5.87
C ASN A 163 11.68 -5.53 4.72
N SER A 164 10.99 -6.68 4.74
CA SER A 164 11.03 -7.68 3.67
C SER A 164 9.70 -8.41 3.51
N ILE A 165 9.45 -8.93 2.30
CA ILE A 165 8.30 -9.79 2.00
C ILE A 165 8.32 -11.02 2.88
N SER A 166 9.49 -11.61 3.12
CA SER A 166 9.67 -12.76 4.02
C SER A 166 9.14 -12.50 5.44
N LYS A 167 9.36 -11.29 6.00
CA LYS A 167 8.81 -10.92 7.32
C LYS A 167 7.28 -10.81 7.28
N ALA A 168 6.74 -10.15 6.25
CA ALA A 168 5.30 -10.05 6.07
C ALA A 168 4.63 -11.41 5.85
N LEU A 169 5.30 -12.34 5.14
CA LEU A 169 4.87 -13.74 4.99
C LEU A 169 4.85 -14.48 6.32
N GLY A 170 5.79 -14.21 7.23
CA GLY A 170 5.77 -14.72 8.60
C GLY A 170 4.48 -14.33 9.34
N TYR A 171 4.07 -13.06 9.25
CA TYR A 171 2.79 -12.60 9.80
C TYR A 171 1.59 -13.21 9.07
N ALA A 172 1.64 -13.34 7.74
CA ALA A 172 0.57 -13.97 6.97
C ALA A 172 0.35 -15.43 7.37
N HIS A 173 1.44 -16.19 7.56
CA HIS A 173 1.37 -17.57 8.04
C HIS A 173 0.83 -17.64 9.47
N TYR A 174 1.28 -16.76 10.36
CA TYR A 174 0.78 -16.68 11.74
C TYR A 174 -0.73 -16.39 11.80
N LEU A 175 -1.21 -15.46 10.97
CA LEU A 175 -2.62 -15.06 10.95
C LEU A 175 -3.51 -16.06 10.20
N ASN A 176 -2.97 -16.72 9.16
CA ASN A 176 -3.65 -17.68 8.29
C ASN A 176 -5.08 -17.24 7.91
N ASN A 177 -5.22 -16.02 7.39
CA ASN A 177 -6.51 -15.38 7.13
C ASN A 177 -6.54 -14.74 5.74
N PRO A 178 -7.61 -14.96 4.93
CA PRO A 178 -7.68 -14.45 3.56
C PRO A 178 -7.76 -12.92 3.47
N TRP A 179 -8.14 -12.24 4.53
CA TRP A 179 -8.23 -10.77 4.58
C TRP A 179 -6.93 -10.08 4.98
N PHE A 180 -5.86 -10.85 5.22
CA PHE A 180 -4.50 -10.33 5.39
C PHE A 180 -3.66 -10.69 4.16
N GLN A 181 -3.19 -9.67 3.45
CA GLN A 181 -2.43 -9.81 2.20
C GLN A 181 -1.15 -8.96 2.27
N LEU A 182 -0.35 -8.95 1.20
CA LEU A 182 0.88 -8.16 1.12
C LEU A 182 0.74 -6.98 0.14
N TYR A 183 1.42 -5.88 0.46
CA TYR A 183 1.50 -4.69 -0.37
C TYR A 183 2.96 -4.20 -0.49
N PRO A 184 3.80 -4.85 -1.32
CA PRO A 184 5.21 -4.50 -1.36
C PRO A 184 5.50 -3.11 -1.97
N ASP A 185 6.21 -2.27 -1.23
CA ASP A 185 6.91 -1.10 -1.76
C ASP A 185 8.31 -1.52 -2.20
N ILE A 186 8.55 -1.53 -3.52
CA ILE A 186 9.82 -1.96 -4.12
C ILE A 186 10.97 -1.04 -3.68
N GLY A 187 10.68 0.25 -3.47
CA GLY A 187 11.64 1.23 -2.97
C GLY A 187 12.11 0.93 -1.56
N ASN A 188 11.18 0.59 -0.66
CA ASN A 188 11.52 0.17 0.69
C ASN A 188 12.25 -1.17 0.66
N LEU A 189 11.75 -2.16 -0.09
CA LEU A 189 12.36 -3.49 -0.19
C LEU A 189 13.82 -3.44 -0.69
N SER A 190 14.13 -2.51 -1.61
CA SER A 190 15.46 -2.34 -2.19
C SER A 190 16.40 -1.46 -1.36
N ALA A 191 15.91 -0.85 -0.28
CA ALA A 191 16.71 0.03 0.59
C ALA A 191 17.46 -0.74 1.70
N TRP A 192 17.36 -2.07 1.71
CA TRP A 192 17.98 -2.99 2.66
C TRP A 192 18.74 -4.10 1.92
N ASP A 193 19.45 -4.94 2.67
CA ASP A 193 20.21 -6.08 2.16
C ASP A 193 19.31 -7.29 1.81
N ASN A 194 18.23 -7.04 1.05
CA ASN A 194 17.30 -8.06 0.57
C ASN A 194 17.67 -8.51 -0.85
N ASP A 195 17.49 -9.80 -1.16
CA ASP A 195 17.38 -10.24 -2.56
C ASP A 195 15.98 -9.88 -3.09
N VAL A 196 15.87 -8.68 -3.67
CA VAL A 196 14.60 -8.12 -4.13
C VAL A 196 13.88 -9.05 -5.12
N GLN A 197 14.60 -9.71 -6.02
CA GLN A 197 13.97 -10.56 -7.04
C GLN A 197 13.42 -11.84 -6.43
N MET A 198 14.16 -12.42 -5.48
CA MET A 198 13.69 -13.60 -4.74
C MET A 198 12.49 -13.26 -3.85
N GLU A 199 12.53 -12.13 -3.15
CA GLU A 199 11.43 -11.65 -2.30
C GLU A 199 10.14 -11.44 -3.11
N LEU A 200 10.22 -10.79 -4.28
CA LEU A 200 9.07 -10.58 -5.17
C LEU A 200 8.48 -11.92 -5.67
N LYS A 201 9.32 -12.91 -5.98
CA LYS A 201 8.86 -14.25 -6.35
C LYS A 201 8.20 -14.97 -5.18
N ALA A 202 8.75 -14.86 -3.98
CA ALA A 202 8.17 -15.48 -2.78
C ALA A 202 6.79 -14.90 -2.45
N GLY A 203 6.58 -13.60 -2.67
CA GLY A 203 5.31 -12.93 -2.41
C GLY A 203 4.23 -13.06 -3.48
N SER A 204 4.51 -13.67 -4.65
CA SER A 204 3.64 -13.56 -5.83
C SER A 204 2.23 -14.15 -5.66
N GLY A 205 2.05 -15.09 -4.72
CA GLY A 205 0.75 -15.73 -4.44
C GLY A 205 -0.17 -14.96 -3.49
N ILE A 206 0.34 -13.93 -2.80
CA ILE A 206 -0.36 -13.19 -1.72
C ILE A 206 -0.22 -11.67 -1.87
N SER A 207 0.60 -11.20 -2.81
CA SER A 207 0.79 -9.77 -3.05
C SER A 207 -0.39 -9.21 -3.83
N TRP A 208 -1.08 -8.25 -3.25
CA TRP A 208 -2.23 -7.60 -3.89
C TRP A 208 -1.81 -6.45 -4.81
N ARG A 209 -0.79 -5.68 -4.41
CA ARG A 209 -0.35 -4.48 -5.13
C ARG A 209 1.13 -4.18 -4.89
N TYR A 210 1.77 -3.58 -5.87
CA TYR A 210 3.14 -3.06 -5.77
C TYR A 210 3.14 -1.54 -5.80
N THR A 211 3.93 -0.91 -4.93
CA THR A 211 4.25 0.51 -4.97
C THR A 211 5.69 0.69 -5.42
N SER A 212 5.93 1.70 -6.25
CA SER A 212 7.28 2.07 -6.68
C SER A 212 7.60 3.49 -6.25
N LYS A 213 8.69 3.64 -5.48
CA LYS A 213 9.29 4.93 -5.13
C LYS A 213 10.80 4.79 -5.14
N THR A 214 11.51 5.73 -5.74
CA THR A 214 12.99 5.67 -5.76
C THR A 214 13.54 6.09 -4.38
N ARG A 215 14.31 5.21 -3.74
CA ARG A 215 15.04 5.47 -2.48
C ARG A 215 16.52 5.11 -2.65
N SER A 216 17.40 5.86 -1.98
CA SER A 216 18.82 5.54 -1.88
C SER A 216 19.16 5.08 -0.46
N PRO A 217 20.16 4.22 -0.25
CA PRO A 217 20.54 3.73 1.09
C PRO A 217 20.88 4.86 2.09
N ALA A 218 21.28 6.03 1.59
CA ALA A 218 21.72 7.17 2.41
C ALA A 218 20.61 8.16 2.78
N SER A 219 19.38 8.02 2.26
CA SER A 219 18.29 8.96 2.56
C SER A 219 16.91 8.31 2.48
N LEU A 220 16.33 8.02 3.65
CA LEU A 220 14.97 7.49 3.79
C LEU A 220 13.86 8.53 3.51
N LYS A 221 14.19 9.67 2.88
CA LYS A 221 13.23 10.65 2.37
C LYS A 221 13.56 11.01 0.92
N THR A 222 12.73 10.52 0.01
CA THR A 222 12.54 10.95 -1.40
C THR A 222 13.78 11.44 -2.14
N CYS A 223 14.36 10.58 -3.00
CA CYS A 223 15.25 11.04 -4.07
C CYS A 223 14.42 11.53 -5.27
N ARG A 224 14.71 12.72 -5.80
CA ARG A 224 14.25 13.13 -7.13
C ARG A 224 14.92 12.22 -8.16
N SER A 225 14.16 11.43 -8.91
CA SER A 225 14.75 10.62 -9.99
C SER A 225 15.03 11.49 -11.21
N ALA A 226 16.30 11.80 -11.45
CA ALA A 226 16.79 12.10 -12.78
C ALA A 226 17.39 10.81 -13.36
N LYS A 227 16.66 10.19 -14.28
CA LYS A 227 17.03 9.17 -15.28
C LYS A 227 15.93 8.11 -15.38
N GLY A 228 15.19 8.17 -16.50
CA GLY A 228 14.22 7.15 -16.87
C GLY A 228 14.89 5.79 -17.02
N TRP A 229 14.14 4.73 -16.69
CA TRP A 229 14.60 3.36 -16.91
C TRP A 229 13.77 2.69 -18.00
N SER A 230 14.50 2.18 -18.97
CA SER A 230 14.08 1.33 -20.07
C SER A 230 13.68 -0.05 -19.57
N ILE A 231 12.49 -0.51 -19.94
CA ILE A 231 12.10 -1.92 -19.80
C ILE A 231 12.74 -2.68 -20.96
N LEU A 232 13.82 -3.41 -20.69
CA LEU A 232 14.42 -4.34 -21.65
C LEU A 232 13.52 -5.57 -21.79
N ASN A 233 12.77 -5.62 -22.89
CA ASN A 233 12.10 -6.84 -23.35
C ASN A 233 13.16 -7.87 -23.77
N ALA A 234 13.33 -8.92 -22.98
CA ALA A 234 14.01 -10.13 -23.42
C ALA A 234 13.08 -10.91 -24.37
N ALA A 235 12.98 -10.47 -25.62
CA ALA A 235 12.40 -11.25 -26.69
C ALA A 235 13.50 -12.09 -27.37
N SER A 236 13.27 -13.40 -27.37
CA SER A 236 14.09 -14.45 -27.96
C SER A 236 14.65 -14.09 -29.34
N LYS A 237 15.98 -13.99 -29.47
CA LYS A 237 16.66 -14.16 -30.76
C LYS A 237 16.70 -15.66 -31.07
N ARG A 238 15.72 -16.13 -31.85
CA ARG A 238 15.87 -17.36 -32.64
C ARG A 238 17.06 -17.17 -33.58
N SER A 239 18.06 -18.03 -33.48
CA SER A 239 19.17 -18.10 -34.42
C SER A 239 18.67 -18.62 -35.77
N SER A 240 18.50 -17.75 -36.76
CA SER A 240 18.44 -18.15 -38.16
C SER A 240 19.87 -18.27 -38.71
N ARG A 241 20.30 -19.49 -39.02
CA ARG A 241 21.47 -19.76 -39.86
C ARG A 241 21.24 -19.13 -41.26
N PRO A 242 22.22 -18.46 -41.88
CA PRO A 242 22.19 -18.21 -43.31
C PRO A 242 22.64 -19.46 -44.06
N ALA A 243 21.87 -19.80 -45.10
CA ALA A 243 22.24 -20.78 -46.11
C ALA A 243 23.44 -20.26 -46.91
N THR A 244 24.47 -21.09 -47.04
CA THR A 244 25.54 -20.93 -48.04
C THR A 244 25.08 -21.55 -49.35
N ALA A 245 25.08 -20.78 -50.43
CA ALA A 245 25.04 -21.28 -51.80
C ALA A 245 25.96 -20.40 -52.68
N ASP A 246 27.01 -21.05 -53.18
CA ASP A 246 27.82 -20.84 -54.39
C ASP A 246 28.23 -19.44 -54.87
N ARG A 247 29.54 -19.28 -55.15
CA ARG A 247 30.09 -19.40 -56.51
C ARG A 247 31.64 -19.24 -56.53
N THR A 248 32.22 -19.97 -57.49
CA THR A 248 33.59 -20.02 -58.05
C THR A 248 34.71 -20.54 -57.17
#